data_AF-T1C878-F1
#
_entry.id   AF-T1C878-F1
#
_cell.length_a   1.000
_cell.length_b   1.000
_cell.length_c   1.000
_cell.angle_alpha   90.00
_cell.angle_beta   90.00
_cell.angle_gamma   90.00
#
_symmetry.space_group_name_H-M   'P 1'
#
loop_
_entity.id
_entity.type
_entity.pdbx_description
1 polymer ?
#
loop_
_entity_poly.entity_id
_entity_poly.type
_entity_poly.pdbx_seq_one_letter_code
_entity_poly.pdbx_strand_id
1 'polypeptide(L)'
;MTGLRPDLSSGDILIDGGNSFYQDDQRRATRLGSQGIHYLDVGTSGGIFGLERGYCLMIGGDHAAFGRLEPIFEALAPGRDTVSRTPARDRQAPAQAEAGYLYCGTSGAGHFVKMVHNGIEYGLMAAYAEGLNLLRHANIGSKPVAQNAETTPLRNPEAYRYDLPVADIAEVWRRGSVISSWLLDLAADALARDPELGDFNGRVSDSGEGRWTLQAAIESGSPAPTLASALFARFDSRGESDYARRLLSALRSEFGGHAEQPGDQP
;
A
#
# COMPACT_ATOMS: atom_id res chain seq x y z
N MET A 1 -17.29 -12.72 -15.73
CA MET A 1 -18.28 -11.98 -16.57
C MET A 1 -19.30 -12.87 -17.28
N THR A 2 -19.15 -14.19 -17.35
CA THR A 2 -20.13 -15.08 -17.99
C THR A 2 -21.46 -15.18 -17.25
N GLY A 3 -21.49 -14.96 -15.92
CA GLY A 3 -22.68 -15.14 -15.10
C GLY A 3 -23.77 -14.08 -15.25
N LEU A 4 -23.42 -12.79 -15.36
CA LEU A 4 -24.40 -11.68 -15.42
C LEU A 4 -24.79 -11.27 -16.84
N ARG A 5 -23.97 -11.61 -17.84
CA ARG A 5 -24.18 -11.18 -19.23
C ARG A 5 -25.55 -11.55 -19.81
N PRO A 6 -26.12 -12.75 -19.56
CA PRO A 6 -27.43 -13.12 -20.11
C PRO A 6 -28.58 -12.20 -19.68
N ASP A 7 -28.43 -11.52 -18.54
CA ASP A 7 -29.49 -10.73 -17.91
C ASP A 7 -29.38 -9.22 -18.19
N LEU A 8 -28.31 -8.78 -18.90
CA LEU A 8 -28.07 -7.36 -19.19
C LEU A 8 -28.69 -6.94 -20.53
N SER A 9 -29.27 -5.74 -20.53
CA SER A 9 -29.85 -5.07 -21.70
C SER A 9 -29.07 -3.81 -22.09
N SER A 10 -29.27 -3.34 -23.32
CA SER A 10 -28.72 -2.06 -23.77
C SER A 10 -29.20 -0.91 -22.87
N GLY A 11 -28.28 -0.04 -22.44
CA GLY A 11 -28.51 1.04 -21.48
C GLY A 11 -28.26 0.67 -20.02
N ASP A 12 -28.01 -0.60 -19.71
CA ASP A 12 -27.59 -1.02 -18.38
C ASP A 12 -26.15 -0.56 -18.09
N ILE A 13 -25.85 -0.39 -16.80
CA ILE A 13 -24.53 0.02 -16.32
C ILE A 13 -23.98 -1.08 -15.42
N LEU A 14 -22.82 -1.63 -15.80
CA LEU A 14 -22.08 -2.55 -14.95
C LEU A 14 -20.99 -1.80 -14.20
N ILE A 15 -20.94 -1.97 -12.87
CA ILE A 15 -19.91 -1.42 -11.99
C ILE A 15 -18.98 -2.55 -11.55
N ASP A 16 -17.68 -2.38 -11.76
CA ASP A 16 -16.64 -3.18 -11.09
C ASP A 16 -16.03 -2.36 -9.95
N GLY A 17 -16.37 -2.71 -8.71
CA GLY A 17 -15.81 -2.09 -7.50
C GLY A 17 -14.64 -2.88 -6.89
N GLY A 18 -14.13 -3.91 -7.59
CA GLY A 18 -13.03 -4.74 -7.11
C GLY A 18 -11.66 -4.07 -7.24
N ASN A 19 -10.61 -4.83 -6.93
CA ASN A 19 -9.24 -4.44 -7.24
C ASN A 19 -8.82 -5.05 -8.58
N SER A 20 -9.42 -4.56 -9.67
CA SER A 20 -9.13 -5.05 -11.03
C SER A 20 -7.93 -4.32 -11.65
N PHE A 21 -7.27 -5.00 -12.58
CA PHE A 21 -6.20 -4.40 -13.38
C PHE A 21 -6.80 -3.44 -14.42
N TYR A 22 -6.34 -2.18 -14.47
CA TYR A 22 -6.96 -1.13 -15.30
C TYR A 22 -7.09 -1.46 -16.80
N GLN A 23 -6.17 -2.24 -17.37
CA GLN A 23 -6.26 -2.64 -18.79
C GLN A 23 -7.37 -3.68 -19.03
N ASP A 24 -7.69 -4.48 -18.01
CA ASP A 24 -8.84 -5.37 -18.06
C ASP A 24 -10.14 -4.57 -18.13
N ASP A 25 -10.23 -3.44 -17.44
CA ASP A 25 -11.37 -2.52 -17.48
C ASP A 25 -11.56 -1.93 -18.87
N GLN A 26 -10.48 -1.48 -19.51
CA GLN A 26 -10.52 -0.99 -20.90
C GLN A 26 -11.04 -2.06 -21.88
N ARG A 27 -10.55 -3.29 -21.73
CA ARG A 27 -11.02 -4.43 -22.54
C ARG A 27 -12.49 -4.74 -22.28
N ARG A 28 -12.93 -4.73 -21.00
CA ARG A 28 -14.32 -5.00 -20.61
C ARG A 28 -15.26 -3.92 -21.12
N ALA A 29 -14.90 -2.66 -20.97
CA ALA A 29 -15.67 -1.51 -21.47
C ALA A 29 -15.85 -1.59 -22.99
N THR A 30 -14.77 -1.84 -23.75
CA THR A 30 -14.85 -2.03 -25.21
C THR A 30 -15.83 -3.14 -25.59
N ARG A 31 -15.75 -4.29 -24.91
CA ARG A 31 -16.62 -5.44 -25.19
C ARG A 31 -18.09 -5.20 -24.82
N LEU A 32 -18.36 -4.47 -23.74
CA LEU A 32 -19.71 -4.17 -23.29
C LEU A 32 -20.35 -3.05 -24.10
N GLY A 33 -19.56 -2.05 -24.48
CA GLY A 33 -20.01 -0.94 -25.33
C GLY A 33 -20.56 -1.40 -26.68
N SER A 34 -19.99 -2.45 -27.28
CA SER A 34 -20.53 -3.03 -28.53
C SER A 34 -21.92 -3.66 -28.38
N GLN A 35 -22.38 -3.86 -27.15
CA GLN A 35 -23.71 -4.37 -26.79
C GLN A 35 -24.61 -3.27 -26.21
N GLY A 36 -24.17 -2.02 -26.21
CA GLY A 36 -24.88 -0.90 -25.60
C GLY A 36 -24.87 -0.90 -24.07
N ILE A 37 -24.01 -1.70 -23.44
CA ILE A 37 -23.87 -1.77 -21.97
C ILE A 37 -22.75 -0.83 -21.54
N HIS A 38 -23.04 0.07 -20.59
CA HIS A 38 -22.04 0.96 -20.00
C HIS A 38 -21.21 0.23 -18.94
N TYR A 39 -19.98 0.68 -18.75
CA TYR A 39 -19.05 0.11 -17.77
C TYR A 39 -18.41 1.21 -16.94
N LEU A 40 -18.40 1.04 -15.63
CA LEU A 40 -17.67 1.87 -14.69
C LEU A 40 -16.71 1.00 -13.87
N ASP A 41 -15.43 1.38 -13.83
CA ASP A 41 -14.46 0.87 -12.87
C ASP A 41 -14.39 1.81 -11.67
N VAL A 42 -14.50 1.26 -10.45
CA VAL A 42 -14.61 2.03 -9.22
C VAL A 42 -13.57 1.57 -8.22
N GLY A 43 -12.43 2.23 -8.27
CA GLY A 43 -11.39 2.10 -7.26
C GLY A 43 -11.92 2.49 -5.89
N THR A 44 -12.00 1.53 -4.97
CA THR A 44 -12.64 1.72 -3.66
C THR A 44 -11.64 1.57 -2.52
N SER A 45 -11.43 2.60 -1.70
CA SER A 45 -10.52 2.56 -0.54
C SER A 45 -11.26 2.87 0.77
N GLY A 46 -10.85 2.24 1.88
CA GLY A 46 -11.49 2.36 3.21
C GLY A 46 -11.56 1.06 4.01
N GLY A 47 -11.36 -0.09 3.35
CA GLY A 47 -11.38 -1.41 3.99
C GLY A 47 -12.73 -1.72 4.65
N ILE A 48 -12.72 -2.59 5.67
CA ILE A 48 -13.93 -2.96 6.42
C ILE A 48 -14.56 -1.78 7.18
N PHE A 49 -13.76 -0.75 7.49
CA PHE A 49 -14.20 0.44 8.22
C PHE A 49 -14.96 1.43 7.34
N GLY A 50 -14.92 1.26 6.02
CA GLY A 50 -15.63 2.16 5.09
C GLY A 50 -17.16 2.11 5.24
N LEU A 51 -17.72 1.05 5.83
CA LEU A 51 -19.15 1.00 6.13
C LEU A 51 -19.57 2.09 7.12
N GLU A 52 -18.69 2.42 8.07
CA GLU A 52 -18.94 3.45 9.08
C GLU A 52 -18.39 4.82 8.67
N ARG A 53 -17.25 4.83 7.96
CA ARG A 53 -16.49 6.05 7.65
C ARG A 53 -16.74 6.59 6.23
N GLY A 54 -17.44 5.84 5.40
CA GLY A 54 -17.51 6.06 3.96
C GLY A 54 -16.26 5.55 3.23
N TYR A 55 -16.40 5.44 1.91
CA TYR A 55 -15.36 4.93 1.00
C TYR A 55 -14.79 6.05 0.13
N CYS A 56 -13.46 6.11 0.00
CA CYS A 56 -12.83 6.93 -1.02
C CYS A 56 -13.00 6.24 -2.39
N LEU A 57 -13.75 6.87 -3.29
CA LEU A 57 -14.15 6.28 -4.58
C LEU A 57 -13.51 6.99 -5.77
N MET A 58 -12.84 6.24 -6.62
CA MET A 58 -12.15 6.71 -7.82
C MET A 58 -12.81 6.07 -9.04
N ILE A 59 -13.58 6.83 -9.81
CA ILE A 59 -14.47 6.29 -10.84
C ILE A 59 -13.90 6.54 -12.24
N GLY A 60 -13.70 5.49 -13.02
CA GLY A 60 -13.41 5.54 -14.45
C GLY A 60 -14.57 5.01 -15.28
N GLY A 61 -14.75 5.50 -16.50
CA GLY A 61 -15.68 4.91 -17.46
C GLY A 61 -16.44 5.91 -18.31
N ASP A 62 -17.71 5.61 -18.59
CA ASP A 62 -18.61 6.48 -19.34
C ASP A 62 -19.13 7.63 -18.47
N HIS A 63 -18.97 8.87 -18.93
CA HIS A 63 -19.33 10.06 -18.16
C HIS A 63 -20.86 10.19 -17.94
N ALA A 64 -21.69 9.75 -18.89
CA ALA A 64 -23.14 9.82 -18.74
C ALA A 64 -23.64 8.77 -17.72
N ALA A 65 -23.06 7.57 -17.73
CA ALA A 65 -23.29 6.54 -16.74
C ALA A 65 -22.85 7.01 -15.34
N PHE A 66 -21.69 7.65 -15.22
CA PHE A 66 -21.27 8.29 -13.98
C PHE A 66 -22.29 9.33 -13.50
N GLY A 67 -22.71 10.26 -14.35
CA GLY A 67 -23.69 11.29 -13.98
C GLY A 67 -25.04 10.71 -13.52
N ARG A 68 -25.48 9.59 -14.12
CA ARG A 68 -26.70 8.88 -13.68
C ARG A 68 -26.55 8.22 -12.30
N LEU A 69 -25.34 7.76 -11.96
CA LEU A 69 -25.06 7.01 -10.73
C LEU A 69 -24.37 7.83 -9.64
N GLU A 70 -24.09 9.11 -9.88
CA GLU A 70 -23.46 10.02 -8.92
C GLU A 70 -24.12 9.98 -7.53
N PRO A 71 -25.46 9.95 -7.38
CA PRO A 71 -26.09 9.86 -6.06
C PRO A 71 -25.70 8.60 -5.25
N ILE A 72 -25.33 7.50 -5.92
CA ILE A 72 -24.86 6.28 -5.25
C ILE A 72 -23.45 6.49 -4.71
N PHE A 73 -22.56 7.10 -5.49
CA PHE A 73 -21.19 7.36 -5.07
C PHE A 73 -21.15 8.40 -3.95
N GLU A 74 -21.96 9.44 -4.03
CA GLU A 74 -22.09 10.44 -2.97
C GLU A 74 -22.58 9.81 -1.66
N ALA A 75 -23.59 8.92 -1.73
CA ALA A 75 -24.13 8.24 -0.54
C ALA A 75 -23.13 7.27 0.14
N LEU A 76 -22.17 6.73 -0.62
CA LEU A 76 -21.14 5.82 -0.11
C LEU A 76 -19.87 6.55 0.35
N ALA A 77 -19.68 7.80 -0.05
CA ALA A 77 -18.47 8.55 0.25
C ALA A 77 -18.48 9.11 1.69
N PRO A 78 -17.30 9.44 2.26
CA PRO A 78 -17.18 9.99 3.62
C PRO A 78 -17.94 11.30 3.84
N GLY A 79 -18.11 12.10 2.78
CA GLY A 79 -18.69 13.44 2.87
C GLY A 79 -17.67 14.51 3.25
N ARG A 80 -18.09 15.77 3.08
CA ARG A 80 -17.21 16.95 3.12
C ARG A 80 -16.69 17.33 4.50
N ASP A 81 -17.44 17.00 5.54
CA ASP A 81 -17.15 17.46 6.89
C ASP A 81 -16.15 16.54 7.62
N THR A 82 -15.65 15.52 6.94
CA THR A 82 -14.73 14.53 7.52
C THR A 82 -13.33 15.08 7.75
N VAL A 83 -12.89 16.06 6.95
CA VAL A 83 -11.63 16.77 7.13
C VAL A 83 -11.80 18.25 6.79
N SER A 84 -10.99 19.10 7.41
CA SER A 84 -10.97 20.53 7.11
C SER A 84 -10.67 20.78 5.63
N ARG A 85 -11.46 21.66 5.00
CA ARG A 85 -11.27 22.04 3.61
C ARG A 85 -9.86 22.56 3.35
N THR A 86 -9.20 22.06 2.30
CA THR A 86 -7.88 22.55 1.87
C THR A 86 -7.95 24.05 1.55
N PRO A 87 -7.24 24.94 2.28
CA PRO A 87 -7.43 26.39 2.14
C PRO A 87 -7.11 26.93 0.73
N ALA A 88 -6.06 26.39 0.10
CA ALA A 88 -5.61 26.80 -1.24
C ALA A 88 -6.39 26.14 -2.38
N ARG A 89 -7.37 25.27 -2.09
CA ARG A 89 -8.13 24.58 -3.14
C ARG A 89 -9.11 25.54 -3.79
N ASP A 90 -8.99 25.64 -5.12
CA ASP A 90 -9.90 26.43 -5.96
C ASP A 90 -11.36 26.10 -5.63
N ARG A 91 -12.18 27.14 -5.49
CA ARG A 91 -13.63 27.00 -5.26
C ARG A 91 -14.35 26.42 -6.47
N GLN A 92 -13.74 26.45 -7.65
CA GLN A 92 -14.28 25.85 -8.88
C GLN A 92 -13.85 24.39 -9.06
N ALA A 93 -12.95 23.86 -8.23
CA ALA A 93 -12.55 22.47 -8.30
C ALA A 93 -13.76 21.53 -8.08
N PRO A 94 -13.74 20.30 -8.63
CA PRO A 94 -14.84 19.36 -8.49
C PRO A 94 -15.24 19.17 -7.03
N ALA A 95 -16.50 19.48 -6.76
CA ALA A 95 -17.20 19.30 -5.50
C ALA A 95 -17.08 17.87 -4.94
N GLN A 96 -17.01 16.90 -5.84
CA GLN A 96 -16.96 15.47 -5.59
C GLN A 96 -15.74 15.08 -4.76
N ALA A 97 -14.56 15.60 -5.13
CA ALA A 97 -13.31 15.23 -4.50
C ALA A 97 -13.26 15.65 -3.03
N GLU A 98 -13.92 16.75 -2.66
CA GLU A 98 -14.07 17.16 -1.26
C GLU A 98 -15.09 16.29 -0.51
N ALA A 99 -16.04 15.66 -1.20
CA ALA A 99 -16.96 14.69 -0.62
C ALA A 99 -16.37 13.27 -0.53
N GLY A 100 -15.21 13.02 -1.14
CA GLY A 100 -14.49 11.75 -1.09
C GLY A 100 -14.76 10.80 -2.26
N TYR A 101 -15.30 11.29 -3.37
CA TYR A 101 -15.37 10.53 -4.63
C TYR A 101 -14.94 11.39 -5.81
N LEU A 102 -14.51 10.80 -6.94
CA LEU A 102 -14.12 11.59 -8.11
C LEU A 102 -14.26 10.79 -9.41
N TYR A 103 -14.82 11.43 -10.44
CA TYR A 103 -14.67 10.94 -11.80
C TYR A 103 -13.24 11.20 -12.31
N CYS A 104 -12.46 10.13 -12.45
CA CYS A 104 -11.04 10.15 -12.78
C CYS A 104 -10.76 10.13 -14.29
N GLY A 105 -11.73 9.74 -15.12
CA GLY A 105 -11.58 9.71 -16.57
C GLY A 105 -12.28 8.54 -17.24
N THR A 106 -11.80 8.17 -18.42
CA THR A 106 -12.34 7.04 -19.19
C THR A 106 -12.05 5.70 -18.54
N SER A 107 -12.60 4.61 -19.09
CA SER A 107 -12.46 3.26 -18.53
C SER A 107 -11.01 2.88 -18.22
N GLY A 108 -10.82 2.34 -17.02
CA GLY A 108 -9.54 2.02 -16.41
C GLY A 108 -8.96 3.14 -15.54
N ALA A 109 -9.40 4.39 -15.68
CA ALA A 109 -8.82 5.49 -14.91
C ALA A 109 -9.06 5.36 -13.40
N GLY A 110 -10.23 4.90 -12.96
CA GLY A 110 -10.56 4.74 -11.55
C GLY A 110 -9.69 3.67 -10.88
N HIS A 111 -9.62 2.48 -11.48
CA HIS A 111 -8.73 1.43 -11.01
C HIS A 111 -7.24 1.78 -11.15
N PHE A 112 -6.84 2.57 -12.15
CA PHE A 112 -5.46 3.05 -12.25
C PHE A 112 -5.09 3.96 -11.06
N VAL A 113 -5.96 4.92 -10.70
CA VAL A 113 -5.73 5.78 -9.52
C VAL A 113 -5.68 4.92 -8.25
N LYS A 114 -6.60 3.96 -8.08
CA LYS A 114 -6.61 3.06 -6.92
C LYS A 114 -5.38 2.16 -6.85
N MET A 115 -4.90 1.68 -7.97
CA MET A 115 -3.66 0.91 -8.07
C MET A 115 -2.48 1.74 -7.55
N VAL A 116 -2.33 2.99 -8.02
CA VAL A 116 -1.27 3.89 -7.53
C VAL A 116 -1.44 4.22 -6.04
N HIS A 117 -2.68 4.43 -5.57
CA HIS A 117 -2.98 4.59 -4.14
C HIS A 117 -2.42 3.42 -3.31
N ASN A 118 -2.67 2.16 -3.72
CA ASN A 118 -2.16 0.99 -3.01
C ASN A 118 -0.63 0.90 -3.06
N GLY A 119 -0.02 1.30 -4.18
CA GLY A 119 1.44 1.45 -4.25
C GLY A 119 1.98 2.42 -3.21
N ILE A 120 1.34 3.59 -3.05
CA ILE A 120 1.72 4.58 -2.02
C ILE A 120 1.51 4.00 -0.61
N GLU A 121 0.39 3.33 -0.35
CA GLU A 121 0.10 2.65 0.92
C GLU A 121 1.24 1.68 1.29
N TYR A 122 1.74 0.90 0.33
CA TYR A 122 2.87 -0.01 0.56
C TYR A 122 4.12 0.72 1.03
N GLY A 123 4.42 1.87 0.43
CA GLY A 123 5.57 2.71 0.80
C GLY A 123 5.44 3.30 2.19
N LEU A 124 4.25 3.79 2.56
CA LEU A 124 3.99 4.34 3.89
C LEU A 124 4.12 3.26 4.98
N MET A 125 3.52 2.10 4.76
CA MET A 125 3.63 0.97 5.69
C MET A 125 5.09 0.53 5.88
N ALA A 126 5.87 0.45 4.78
CA ALA A 126 7.28 0.10 4.86
C ALA A 126 8.08 1.13 5.66
N ALA A 127 7.85 2.42 5.45
CA ALA A 127 8.52 3.48 6.19
C ALA A 127 8.23 3.42 7.70
N TYR A 128 6.98 3.15 8.11
CA TYR A 128 6.65 2.94 9.51
C TYR A 128 7.34 1.69 10.09
N ALA A 129 7.30 0.57 9.37
CA ALA A 129 7.92 -0.67 9.82
C ALA A 129 9.44 -0.52 10.01
N GLU A 130 10.13 0.09 9.05
CA GLU A 130 11.58 0.34 9.13
C GLU A 130 11.92 1.30 10.29
N GLY A 131 11.18 2.40 10.43
CA GLY A 131 11.41 3.38 11.50
C GLY A 131 11.19 2.80 12.90
N LEU A 132 10.09 2.08 13.11
CA LEU A 132 9.80 1.42 14.40
C LEU A 132 10.80 0.30 14.70
N ASN A 133 11.24 -0.45 13.67
CA ASN A 133 12.28 -1.46 13.81
C ASN A 133 13.62 -0.85 14.27
N LEU A 134 13.98 0.33 13.76
CA LEU A 134 15.18 1.05 14.22
C LEU A 134 15.07 1.43 15.70
N LEU A 135 13.91 1.91 16.16
CA LEU A 135 13.68 2.20 17.58
C LEU A 135 13.79 0.94 18.44
N ARG A 136 13.23 -0.19 17.99
CA ARG A 136 13.33 -1.48 18.68
C ARG A 136 14.79 -1.94 18.82
N HIS A 137 15.65 -1.61 17.86
CA HIS A 137 17.06 -1.96 17.84
C HIS A 137 17.98 -0.93 18.54
N ALA A 138 17.43 0.15 19.09
CA ALA A 138 18.19 1.25 19.67
C ALA A 138 18.96 0.89 20.97
N ASN A 139 18.77 -0.32 21.51
CA ASN A 139 19.51 -0.85 22.66
C ASN A 139 20.67 -1.80 22.27
N ILE A 140 21.10 -1.82 21.01
CA ILE A 140 22.12 -2.76 20.51
C ILE A 140 23.46 -2.64 21.26
N GLY A 141 23.81 -1.47 21.79
CA GLY A 141 25.04 -1.24 22.53
C GLY A 141 25.06 -1.78 23.97
N SER A 142 23.92 -2.30 24.46
CA SER A 142 23.83 -3.06 25.70
C SER A 142 23.90 -4.57 25.48
N LYS A 143 23.79 -5.03 24.23
CA LYS A 143 23.82 -6.46 23.88
C LYS A 143 25.26 -6.94 23.67
N PRO A 144 25.60 -8.19 24.05
CA PRO A 144 26.87 -8.78 23.66
C PRO A 144 26.93 -8.91 22.14
N VAL A 145 27.90 -8.26 21.48
CA VAL A 145 28.14 -8.42 20.05
C VAL A 145 29.25 -9.45 19.88
N ALA A 146 28.92 -10.61 19.30
CA ALA A 146 29.94 -11.56 18.88
C ALA A 146 30.81 -10.91 17.80
N GLN A 147 32.12 -10.85 17.99
CA GLN A 147 33.03 -10.38 16.94
C GLN A 147 33.17 -11.49 15.88
N ASN A 148 32.49 -11.34 14.76
CA ASN A 148 32.61 -12.24 13.62
C ASN A 148 32.71 -11.45 12.30
N ALA A 149 32.95 -12.16 11.20
CA ALA A 149 33.13 -11.56 9.88
C ALA A 149 31.87 -10.89 9.30
N GLU A 150 30.70 -11.08 9.94
CA GLU A 150 29.40 -10.58 9.48
C GLU A 150 28.98 -9.31 10.23
N THR A 151 29.55 -9.04 11.40
CA THR A 151 29.20 -7.89 12.25
C THR A 151 30.33 -6.87 12.33
N THR A 152 30.10 -5.69 11.78
CA THR A 152 30.99 -4.53 12.04
C THR A 152 30.77 -4.05 13.48
N PRO A 153 31.80 -4.00 14.34
CA PRO A 153 31.66 -3.50 15.71
C PRO A 153 31.13 -2.06 15.74
N LEU A 154 30.25 -1.77 16.69
CA LEU A 154 29.81 -0.40 16.95
C LEU A 154 30.99 0.43 17.43
N ARG A 155 31.24 1.56 16.75
CA ARG A 155 32.31 2.49 17.13
C ARG A 155 32.10 3.06 18.54
N ASN A 156 30.85 3.41 18.86
CA ASN A 156 30.44 4.04 20.12
C ASN A 156 29.18 3.31 20.69
N PRO A 157 29.30 2.13 21.31
CA PRO A 157 28.15 1.35 21.78
C PRO A 157 27.29 2.09 22.81
N GLU A 158 27.89 2.91 23.65
CA GLU A 158 27.19 3.73 24.66
C GLU A 158 26.16 4.70 24.06
N ALA A 159 26.32 5.07 22.79
CA ALA A 159 25.36 5.91 22.08
C ALA A 159 24.08 5.17 21.67
N TYR A 160 24.01 3.84 21.84
CA TYR A 160 22.87 2.99 21.44
C TYR A 160 22.44 2.07 22.59
N ARG A 161 22.17 2.66 23.76
CA ARG A 161 21.70 1.96 24.96
C ARG A 161 20.31 2.43 25.39
N TYR A 162 19.40 2.56 24.43
CA TYR A 162 18.05 3.05 24.68
C TYR A 162 17.06 1.89 24.74
N ASP A 163 16.48 1.67 25.93
CA ASP A 163 15.31 0.83 26.08
C ASP A 163 14.05 1.67 25.83
N LEU A 164 13.57 1.66 24.58
CA LEU A 164 12.53 2.56 24.12
C LEU A 164 11.14 1.88 24.18
N PRO A 165 10.13 2.54 24.75
CA PRO A 165 8.75 2.03 24.73
C PRO A 165 8.12 2.28 23.36
N VAL A 166 8.41 1.41 22.38
CA VAL A 166 8.01 1.60 20.97
C VAL A 166 6.49 1.78 20.81
N ALA A 167 5.68 1.06 21.59
CA ALA A 167 4.23 1.21 21.58
C ALA A 167 3.78 2.63 22.01
N ASP A 168 4.35 3.15 23.10
CA ASP A 168 4.06 4.51 23.57
C ASP A 168 4.58 5.58 22.60
N ILE A 169 5.67 5.30 21.89
CA ILE A 169 6.20 6.20 20.86
C ILE A 169 5.26 6.25 19.64
N ALA A 170 4.74 5.11 19.19
CA ALA A 170 3.71 5.11 18.14
C ALA A 170 2.47 5.88 18.60
N GLU A 171 2.08 5.73 19.86
CA GLU A 171 0.93 6.42 20.45
C GLU A 171 1.15 7.95 20.56
N VAL A 172 2.34 8.41 20.96
CA VAL A 172 2.62 9.84 21.03
C VAL A 172 2.63 10.47 19.62
N TRP A 173 3.11 9.74 18.60
CA TRP A 173 3.14 10.25 17.23
C TRP A 173 1.75 10.41 16.59
N ARG A 174 0.73 9.73 17.09
CA ARG A 174 -0.66 9.97 16.65
C ARG A 174 -1.19 11.35 17.03
N ARG A 175 -0.52 12.06 17.95
CA ARG A 175 -1.00 13.33 18.52
C ARG A 175 -0.12 14.49 18.07
N GLY A 176 -0.54 15.16 17.01
CA GLY A 176 0.07 16.41 16.55
C GLY A 176 1.44 16.26 15.90
N SER A 177 1.90 15.03 15.63
CA SER A 177 3.11 14.82 14.82
C SER A 177 2.84 15.07 13.34
N VAL A 178 3.90 15.39 12.60
CA VAL A 178 3.84 15.59 11.15
C VAL A 178 3.45 14.30 10.40
N ILE A 179 3.76 13.14 10.96
CA ILE A 179 3.53 11.83 10.33
C ILE A 179 2.22 11.18 10.78
N SER A 180 1.32 11.91 11.45
CA SER A 180 0.03 11.39 11.86
C SER A 180 -0.79 10.96 10.64
N SER A 181 -1.30 9.74 10.66
CA SER A 181 -2.13 9.18 9.60
C SER A 181 -2.97 8.03 10.15
N TRP A 182 -4.00 7.61 9.40
CA TRP A 182 -4.79 6.44 9.80
C TRP A 182 -3.96 5.14 9.84
N LEU A 183 -2.93 4.99 8.97
CA LEU A 183 -2.02 3.86 9.04
C LEU A 183 -1.21 3.86 10.34
N LEU A 184 -0.79 5.04 10.83
CA LEU A 184 -0.13 5.15 12.13
C LEU A 184 -1.10 4.82 13.28
N ASP A 185 -2.37 5.20 13.16
CA ASP A 185 -3.40 4.81 14.14
C ASP A 185 -3.51 3.29 14.26
N LEU A 186 -3.54 2.58 13.11
CA LEU A 186 -3.57 1.12 13.06
C LEU A 186 -2.28 0.49 13.61
N ALA A 187 -1.11 1.08 13.34
CA ALA A 187 0.16 0.60 13.86
C ALA A 187 0.23 0.71 15.39
N ALA A 188 -0.22 1.83 15.97
CA ALA A 188 -0.27 2.01 17.42
C ALA A 188 -1.28 1.06 18.07
N ASP A 189 -2.45 0.84 17.46
CA ASP A 189 -3.44 -0.13 17.94
C ASP A 189 -2.87 -1.56 17.95
N ALA A 190 -2.15 -1.96 16.90
CA ALA A 190 -1.47 -3.24 16.85
C ALA A 190 -0.42 -3.40 17.96
N LEU A 191 0.44 -2.39 18.15
CA LEU A 191 1.49 -2.39 19.18
C LEU A 191 0.93 -2.32 20.60
N ALA A 192 -0.22 -1.67 20.80
CA ALA A 192 -0.90 -1.63 22.10
C ALA A 192 -1.49 -2.99 22.48
N ARG A 193 -1.95 -3.77 21.49
CA ARG A 193 -2.39 -5.17 21.71
C ARG A 193 -1.22 -6.09 21.99
N ASP A 194 -0.17 -5.99 21.19
CA ASP A 194 1.03 -6.81 21.32
C ASP A 194 2.29 -6.03 20.88
N PRO A 195 3.10 -5.54 21.83
CA PRO A 195 4.33 -4.81 21.53
C PRO A 195 5.40 -5.63 20.79
N GLU A 196 5.36 -6.96 20.88
CA GLU A 196 6.33 -7.85 20.23
C GLU A 196 5.81 -8.46 18.93
N LEU A 197 4.54 -8.23 18.58
CA LEU A 197 3.90 -8.69 17.34
C LEU A 197 4.02 -10.22 17.13
N GLY A 198 3.92 -11.01 18.20
CA GLY A 198 4.15 -12.45 18.22
C GLY A 198 3.15 -13.27 17.40
N ASP A 199 1.97 -12.74 17.10
CA ASP A 199 0.98 -13.37 16.22
C ASP A 199 1.37 -13.31 14.73
N PHE A 200 2.41 -12.55 14.36
CA PHE A 200 2.85 -12.36 12.97
C PHE A 200 4.19 -13.03 12.70
N ASN A 201 4.26 -13.83 11.63
CA ASN A 201 5.48 -14.54 11.22
C ASN A 201 6.45 -13.72 10.34
N GLY A 202 6.17 -12.44 10.11
CA GLY A 202 6.99 -11.55 9.29
C GLY A 202 6.90 -11.76 7.76
N ARG A 203 6.09 -12.70 7.26
CA ARG A 203 5.87 -12.90 5.81
C ARG A 203 4.78 -11.97 5.32
N VAL A 204 5.14 -10.95 4.55
CA VAL A 204 4.20 -9.90 4.11
C VAL A 204 3.69 -10.20 2.71
N SER A 205 2.37 -10.30 2.56
CA SER A 205 1.72 -10.50 1.26
C SER A 205 1.75 -9.25 0.38
N ASP A 206 1.70 -9.47 -0.93
CA ASP A 206 1.43 -8.44 -1.93
C ASP A 206 0.22 -8.84 -2.77
N SER A 207 -0.65 -7.87 -3.08
CA SER A 207 -1.65 -7.96 -4.13
C SER A 207 -1.12 -7.46 -5.49
N GLY A 208 -1.92 -7.66 -6.55
CA GLY A 208 -1.53 -7.29 -7.92
C GLY A 208 -1.24 -5.81 -8.10
N GLU A 209 -1.90 -4.95 -7.34
CA GLU A 209 -1.82 -3.50 -7.46
C GLU A 209 -0.41 -2.97 -7.27
N GLY A 210 0.34 -3.45 -6.28
CA GLY A 210 1.73 -3.03 -6.07
C GLY A 210 2.63 -3.38 -7.25
N ARG A 211 2.41 -4.55 -7.87
CA ARG A 211 3.14 -4.98 -9.07
C ARG A 211 2.77 -4.13 -10.28
N TRP A 212 1.48 -3.92 -10.50
CA TRP A 212 0.98 -3.12 -11.60
C TRP A 212 1.38 -1.64 -11.49
N THR A 213 1.51 -1.09 -10.27
CA THR A 213 2.07 0.25 -10.05
C THR A 213 3.49 0.35 -10.56
N LEU A 214 4.38 -0.61 -10.25
CA LEU A 214 5.75 -0.58 -10.75
C LEU A 214 5.83 -0.83 -12.26
N GLN A 215 4.98 -1.71 -12.79
CA GLN A 215 4.87 -1.88 -14.22
C GLN A 215 4.49 -0.56 -14.89
N ALA A 216 3.46 0.13 -14.39
CA ALA A 216 3.05 1.43 -14.92
C ALA A 216 4.17 2.47 -14.81
N ALA A 217 4.93 2.49 -13.71
CA ALA A 217 6.07 3.36 -13.52
C ALA A 217 7.19 3.11 -14.56
N ILE A 218 7.46 1.85 -14.89
CA ILE A 218 8.42 1.47 -15.94
C ILE A 218 7.93 1.93 -17.31
N GLU A 219 6.68 1.59 -17.66
CA GLU A 219 6.09 1.93 -18.96
C GLU A 219 6.00 3.45 -19.19
N SER A 220 5.72 4.22 -18.13
CA SER A 220 5.66 5.68 -18.20
C SER A 220 7.02 6.37 -18.06
N GLY A 221 8.10 5.63 -17.77
CA GLY A 221 9.41 6.20 -17.45
C GLY A 221 9.41 7.06 -16.17
N SER A 222 8.48 6.80 -15.23
CA SER A 222 8.36 7.54 -13.97
C SER A 222 9.16 6.85 -12.84
N PRO A 223 10.13 7.53 -12.22
CA PRO A 223 10.90 6.93 -11.12
C PRO A 223 10.05 6.64 -9.88
N ALA A 224 10.08 5.40 -9.38
CA ALA A 224 9.35 4.97 -8.18
C ALA A 224 10.20 4.14 -7.20
N PRO A 225 11.41 4.61 -6.79
CA PRO A 225 12.36 3.81 -6.01
C PRO A 225 11.81 3.37 -4.64
N THR A 226 11.10 4.25 -3.93
CA THR A 226 10.52 3.93 -2.61
C THR A 226 9.46 2.83 -2.74
N LEU A 227 8.58 2.93 -3.74
CA LEU A 227 7.53 1.93 -3.95
C LEU A 227 8.13 0.60 -4.42
N ALA A 228 9.22 0.66 -5.21
CA ALA A 228 9.95 -0.52 -5.63
C ALA A 228 10.60 -1.23 -4.44
N SER A 229 11.29 -0.50 -3.58
CA SER A 229 11.88 -1.05 -2.34
C SER A 229 10.81 -1.69 -1.46
N ALA A 230 9.68 -1.01 -1.25
CA ALA A 230 8.58 -1.55 -0.46
C ALA A 230 8.00 -2.84 -1.05
N LEU A 231 7.86 -2.94 -2.38
CA LEU A 231 7.40 -4.18 -3.01
C LEU A 231 8.44 -5.31 -2.90
N PHE A 232 9.72 -5.03 -3.18
CA PHE A 232 10.77 -6.04 -3.11
C PHE A 232 11.01 -6.53 -1.69
N ALA A 233 10.87 -5.68 -0.67
CA ALA A 233 10.92 -6.10 0.74
C ALA A 233 9.86 -7.16 1.07
N ARG A 234 8.67 -7.11 0.44
CA ARG A 234 7.64 -8.15 0.60
C ARG A 234 8.05 -9.47 -0.04
N PHE A 235 8.69 -9.41 -1.22
CA PHE A 235 9.21 -10.62 -1.87
C PHE A 235 10.30 -11.26 -1.01
N ASP A 236 11.23 -10.43 -0.54
CA ASP A 236 12.32 -10.83 0.34
C ASP A 236 11.83 -11.47 1.64
N SER A 237 10.78 -10.90 2.27
CA SER A 237 10.15 -11.44 3.48
C SER A 237 9.61 -12.87 3.33
N ARG A 238 9.45 -13.35 2.09
CA ARG A 238 8.95 -14.69 1.79
C ARG A 238 10.05 -15.69 1.46
N GLY A 239 11.32 -15.28 1.46
CA GLY A 239 12.47 -16.12 1.10
C GLY A 239 12.82 -16.07 -0.39
N GLU A 240 12.21 -15.18 -1.17
CA GLU A 240 12.43 -15.13 -2.63
C GLU A 240 13.85 -14.67 -3.01
N SER A 241 14.64 -14.16 -2.05
CA SER A 241 16.04 -13.77 -2.24
C SER A 241 17.04 -14.85 -1.83
N ASP A 242 16.61 -16.03 -1.38
CA ASP A 242 17.50 -17.04 -0.79
C ASP A 242 18.58 -17.52 -1.74
N TYR A 243 18.24 -17.75 -3.02
CA TYR A 243 19.22 -18.11 -4.03
C TYR A 243 20.29 -17.03 -4.22
N ALA A 244 19.87 -15.76 -4.31
CA ALA A 244 20.77 -14.63 -4.46
C ALA A 244 21.69 -14.49 -3.24
N ARG A 245 21.16 -14.67 -2.02
CA ARG A 245 21.93 -14.65 -0.77
C ARG A 245 22.96 -15.77 -0.71
N ARG A 246 22.59 -17.01 -1.06
CA ARG A 246 23.52 -18.15 -1.13
C ARG A 246 24.62 -17.93 -2.16
N LEU A 247 24.29 -17.35 -3.32
CA LEU A 247 25.29 -16.99 -4.33
C LEU A 247 26.25 -15.91 -3.80
N LEU A 248 25.77 -14.93 -3.05
CA LEU A 248 26.62 -13.92 -2.40
C LEU A 248 27.55 -14.55 -1.36
N SER A 249 27.07 -15.47 -0.53
CA SER A 249 27.91 -16.25 0.40
C SER A 249 28.99 -17.03 -0.34
N ALA A 250 28.61 -17.76 -1.39
CA ALA A 250 29.54 -18.51 -2.23
C ALA A 250 30.61 -17.59 -2.83
N LEU A 251 30.22 -16.45 -3.42
CA LEU A 251 31.19 -15.48 -3.97
C LEU A 251 32.16 -15.00 -2.89
N ARG A 252 31.66 -14.60 -1.70
CA ARG A 252 32.52 -14.17 -0.57
C ARG A 252 33.49 -15.25 -0.11
N SER A 253 33.08 -16.50 -0.15
CA SER A 253 33.95 -17.66 0.10
C SER A 253 35.01 -17.79 -1.00
N GLU A 254 34.62 -17.78 -2.26
CA GLU A 254 35.52 -18.00 -3.41
C GLU A 254 36.58 -16.90 -3.56
N PHE A 255 36.21 -15.62 -3.50
CA PHE A 255 37.20 -14.54 -3.70
C PHE A 255 37.92 -14.12 -2.41
N GLY A 256 37.24 -14.24 -1.26
CA GLY A 256 37.69 -13.66 0.01
C GLY A 256 38.05 -14.68 1.09
N GLY A 257 37.80 -15.97 0.85
CA GLY A 257 37.99 -17.03 1.85
C GLY A 257 37.07 -16.88 3.07
N HIS A 258 35.98 -16.12 2.97
CA HIS A 258 35.05 -15.91 4.08
C HIS A 258 34.19 -17.15 4.32
N ALA A 259 34.33 -17.78 5.49
CA ALA A 259 33.42 -18.83 5.92
C ALA A 259 32.06 -18.24 6.32
N GLU A 260 30.99 -18.77 5.73
CA GLU A 260 29.61 -18.49 6.15
C GLU A 260 29.36 -19.16 7.52
N GLN A 261 28.62 -18.50 8.41
CA GLN A 261 28.19 -19.15 9.64
C GLN A 261 27.20 -20.28 9.36
N PRO A 262 27.25 -21.40 10.12
CA PRO A 262 26.22 -22.42 10.02
C PRO A 262 24.86 -21.78 10.28
N GLY A 263 23.94 -21.86 9.32
CA GLY A 263 22.55 -21.49 9.57
C GLY A 263 21.95 -22.41 10.62
N ASP A 264 21.00 -21.90 11.40
CA ASP A 264 20.12 -22.78 12.17
C ASP A 264 19.47 -23.76 11.18
N GLN A 265 19.72 -25.06 11.35
CA GLN A 265 19.03 -26.07 10.55
C GLN A 265 17.53 -25.97 10.84
N PRO A 266 16.66 -26.17 9.83
CA PRO A 266 15.23 -26.20 10.05
C PRO A 266 14.81 -27.24 11.10
#